data_AF-A0A9E3MH28-F1
#
_entry.id   AF-A0A9E3MH28-F1
#
_cell.length_a   1.000
_cell.length_b   1.000
_cell.length_c   1.000
_cell.angle_alpha   90.00
_cell.angle_beta   90.00
_cell.angle_gamma   90.00
#
_symmetry.space_group_name_H-M   'P 1'
#
loop_
_entity.id
_entity.type
_entity.pdbx_description
1 polymer ?
#
loop_
_entity_poly.entity_id
_entity_poly.type
_entity_poly.pdbx_seq_one_letter_code
_entity_poly.pdbx_strand_id
1 'polypeptide(L)'
;QLHLMEELRKIKRVIGKADGTAPHEVLLVIDGNTGQNALEQVKSFDAALDLTGLIVTKLDGTAKGGVLAAIALWSRDRAAQTGKKVIPVYFIGVGEKLEDLQTFNAREFASALLS
;
A
#
# COMPACT_ATOMS: atom_id res chain seq x y z
N GLN A 1 15.26 -11.91 0.14
CA GLN A 1 14.50 -10.68 -0.18
C GLN A 1 15.34 -9.62 -0.92
N LEU A 2 16.66 -9.47 -0.64
CA LEU A 2 17.54 -8.52 -1.35
C LEU A 2 17.48 -8.64 -2.88
N HIS A 3 17.50 -9.86 -3.41
CA HIS A 3 17.43 -10.12 -4.85
C HIS A 3 16.16 -9.54 -5.50
N LEU A 4 14.98 -9.76 -4.88
CA LEU A 4 13.70 -9.23 -5.40
C LEU A 4 13.70 -7.70 -5.47
N MET A 5 14.17 -7.02 -4.42
CA MET A 5 14.17 -5.55 -4.39
C MET A 5 15.11 -4.97 -5.46
N GLU A 6 16.23 -5.63 -5.75
CA GLU A 6 17.15 -5.22 -6.81
C GLU A 6 16.52 -5.40 -8.20
N GLU A 7 15.82 -6.51 -8.44
CA GLU A 7 15.08 -6.74 -9.68
C GLU A 7 14.00 -5.68 -9.90
N LEU A 8 13.21 -5.38 -8.87
CA LEU A 8 12.17 -4.36 -8.93
C LEU A 8 12.75 -2.96 -9.20
N ARG A 9 13.86 -2.59 -8.56
CA ARG A 9 14.61 -1.35 -8.87
C ARG A 9 15.11 -1.32 -10.31
N LYS A 10 15.58 -2.45 -10.84
CA LYS A 10 16.01 -2.58 -12.23
C LYS A 10 14.82 -2.35 -13.18
N ILE A 11 13.67 -2.96 -12.90
CA ILE A 11 12.44 -2.77 -13.70
C ILE A 11 12.03 -1.30 -13.73
N LYS A 12 11.92 -0.64 -12.56
CA LYS A 12 11.60 0.79 -12.47
C LYS A 12 12.54 1.65 -13.32
N ARG A 13 13.85 1.39 -13.23
CA ARG A 13 14.88 2.12 -14.00
C ARG A 13 14.81 1.84 -15.49
N VAL A 14 14.45 0.63 -15.92
CA VAL A 14 14.31 0.30 -17.35
C VAL A 14 13.08 0.98 -17.94
N ILE A 15 11.94 0.95 -17.23
CA ILE A 15 10.71 1.65 -17.64
C ILE A 15 10.98 3.16 -17.76
N GLY A 16 11.66 3.75 -16.78
CA GLY A 16 12.02 5.17 -16.78
C GLY A 16 12.95 5.61 -17.93
N LYS A 17 13.66 4.68 -18.59
CA LYS A 17 14.45 4.99 -19.79
C LYS A 17 13.57 5.16 -21.04
N ALA A 18 12.43 4.47 -21.08
CA ALA A 18 11.48 4.58 -22.18
C ALA A 18 10.59 5.82 -22.03
N ASP A 19 10.25 6.19 -20.79
CA ASP A 19 9.46 7.38 -20.46
C ASP A 19 9.91 7.94 -19.10
N GLY A 20 10.38 9.19 -19.09
CA GLY A 20 10.89 9.84 -17.88
C GLY A 20 9.82 10.11 -16.80
N THR A 21 8.54 10.00 -17.14
CA THR A 21 7.42 10.12 -16.20
C THR A 21 6.95 8.76 -15.66
N ALA A 22 7.48 7.65 -16.21
CA ALA A 22 7.09 6.30 -15.82
C ALA A 22 7.98 5.72 -14.71
N PRO A 23 7.44 4.80 -13.86
CA PRO A 23 6.02 4.41 -13.80
C PRO A 23 5.16 5.52 -13.19
N HIS A 24 3.97 5.74 -13.77
CA HIS A 24 3.00 6.74 -13.29
C HIS A 24 2.44 6.39 -11.90
N GLU A 25 2.24 5.10 -11.65
CA GLU A 25 1.75 4.57 -10.38
C GLU A 25 2.54 3.30 -10.03
N VAL A 26 2.90 3.16 -8.75
CA VAL A 26 3.44 1.95 -8.14
C VAL A 26 2.52 1.57 -6.99
N LEU A 27 1.64 0.62 -7.26
CA LEU A 27 0.66 0.12 -6.29
C LEU A 27 1.19 -1.13 -5.62
N LEU A 28 1.25 -1.12 -4.28
CA LEU A 28 1.56 -2.33 -3.51
C LEU A 28 0.27 -2.97 -3.00
N VAL A 29 0.10 -4.25 -3.31
CA VAL A 29 -0.98 -5.08 -2.77
C VAL A 29 -0.51 -5.72 -1.47
N ILE A 30 -1.25 -5.51 -0.38
CA ILE A 30 -0.97 -6.07 0.93
C ILE A 30 -2.14 -6.92 1.44
N ASP A 31 -1.81 -7.99 2.16
CA ASP A 31 -2.79 -8.86 2.81
C ASP A 31 -3.13 -8.30 4.19
N GLY A 32 -4.39 -7.91 4.40
CA GLY A 32 -4.89 -7.32 5.65
C GLY A 32 -4.74 -8.23 6.88
N ASN A 33 -4.60 -9.55 6.70
CA ASN A 33 -4.42 -10.48 7.81
C ASN A 33 -3.03 -10.42 8.44
N THR A 34 -2.05 -9.85 7.74
CA THR A 34 -0.62 -9.92 8.11
C THR A 34 -0.23 -8.97 9.25
N GLY A 35 -1.13 -8.13 9.75
CA GLY A 35 -0.90 -7.30 10.93
C GLY A 35 0.33 -6.39 10.79
N GLN A 36 1.18 -6.28 11.83
CA GLN A 36 2.37 -5.41 11.81
C GLN A 36 3.38 -5.75 10.70
N ASN A 37 3.40 -7.00 10.21
CA ASN A 37 4.28 -7.40 9.10
C ASN A 37 3.95 -6.63 7.81
N ALA A 38 2.70 -6.19 7.62
CA ALA A 38 2.32 -5.41 6.45
C ALA A 38 3.04 -4.04 6.44
N LEU A 39 3.18 -3.39 7.61
CA LEU A 39 3.86 -2.10 7.71
C LEU A 39 5.33 -2.21 7.33
N GLU A 40 6.01 -3.27 7.79
CA GLU A 40 7.42 -3.53 7.44
C GLU A 40 7.59 -3.82 5.94
N GLN A 41 6.64 -4.53 5.33
CA GLN A 41 6.62 -4.73 3.88
C GLN A 41 6.45 -3.40 3.14
N VAL A 42 5.45 -2.59 3.51
CA VAL A 42 5.23 -1.27 2.89
C VAL A 42 6.52 -0.43 2.95
N LYS A 43 7.18 -0.35 4.11
CA LYS A 43 8.46 0.38 4.26
C LYS A 43 9.56 -0.16 3.34
N SER A 44 9.70 -1.47 3.27
CA SER A 44 10.75 -2.14 2.47
C SER A 44 10.54 -1.93 0.97
N PHE A 45 9.30 -2.06 0.50
CA PHE A 45 8.94 -1.81 -0.90
C PHE A 45 9.00 -0.32 -1.25
N ASP A 46 8.60 0.57 -0.36
CA ASP A 46 8.72 2.01 -0.55
C ASP A 46 10.18 2.46 -0.71
N ALA A 47 11.07 1.93 0.13
CA ALA A 47 12.51 2.19 0.02
C ALA A 47 13.12 1.66 -1.29
N ALA A 48 12.47 0.71 -1.97
CA ALA A 48 12.93 0.19 -3.25
C ALA A 48 12.29 0.90 -4.45
N LEU A 49 11.00 1.22 -4.37
CA LEU A 49 10.18 1.55 -5.53
C LEU A 49 9.52 2.93 -5.47
N ASP A 50 9.51 3.62 -4.33
CA ASP A 50 8.76 4.86 -4.11
C ASP A 50 7.27 4.67 -4.40
N LEU A 51 6.55 4.10 -3.44
CA LEU A 51 5.14 3.73 -3.63
C LEU A 51 4.27 4.98 -3.80
N THR A 52 3.27 4.86 -4.67
CA THR A 52 2.29 5.91 -4.94
C THR A 52 0.90 5.55 -4.40
N GLY A 53 0.63 4.28 -4.12
CA GLY A 53 -0.64 3.85 -3.56
C GLY A 53 -0.62 2.42 -3.04
N LEU A 54 -1.66 2.06 -2.29
CA LEU A 54 -1.86 0.74 -1.71
C LEU A 54 -3.21 0.13 -2.08
N ILE A 55 -3.23 -1.19 -2.14
CA ILE A 55 -4.43 -2.03 -2.23
C ILE A 55 -4.38 -3.01 -1.06
N VAL A 56 -5.44 -3.09 -0.24
CA VAL A 56 -5.49 -3.99 0.91
C VAL A 56 -6.53 -5.07 0.71
N THR A 57 -6.11 -6.34 0.63
CA THR A 57 -7.03 -7.46 0.40
C THR A 57 -7.32 -8.22 1.69
N LYS A 58 -8.31 -9.12 1.65
CA LYS A 58 -8.71 -10.01 2.75
C LYS A 58 -9.14 -9.27 4.02
N LEU A 59 -9.92 -8.19 3.86
CA LEU A 59 -10.51 -7.44 4.98
C LEU A 59 -11.86 -8.01 5.47
N ASP A 60 -12.35 -9.06 4.81
CA ASP A 60 -13.53 -9.85 5.21
C ASP A 60 -13.27 -10.70 6.47
N GLY A 61 -12.03 -11.14 6.67
CA GLY A 61 -11.62 -11.96 7.80
C GLY A 61 -10.84 -11.17 8.85
N THR A 62 -11.44 -10.92 10.00
CA THR A 62 -10.83 -10.48 11.28
C THR A 62 -10.42 -9.01 11.46
N ALA A 63 -10.75 -8.53 12.67
CA ALA A 63 -10.53 -7.21 13.25
C ALA A 63 -9.05 -6.77 13.31
N LYS A 64 -8.48 -6.38 12.17
CA LYS A 64 -7.09 -5.88 12.10
C LYS A 64 -6.95 -4.53 11.40
N GLY A 65 -7.99 -3.69 11.43
CA GLY A 65 -7.92 -2.31 10.92
C GLY A 65 -6.83 -1.43 11.54
N GLY A 66 -6.25 -1.84 12.68
CA GLY A 66 -5.08 -1.19 13.27
C GLY A 66 -3.86 -1.13 12.34
N VAL A 67 -3.70 -2.08 11.41
CA VAL A 67 -2.59 -2.03 10.43
C VAL A 67 -2.77 -0.88 9.44
N LEU A 68 -3.99 -0.64 8.97
CA LEU A 68 -4.32 0.46 8.08
C LEU A 68 -4.07 1.81 8.76
N ALA A 69 -4.45 1.92 10.04
CA ALA A 69 -4.13 3.11 10.85
C ALA A 69 -2.62 3.31 10.99
N ALA A 70 -1.85 2.24 11.28
CA ALA A 70 -0.40 2.32 11.42
C ALA A 70 0.30 2.72 10.11
N ILE A 71 -0.14 2.18 8.98
CA ILE A 71 0.35 2.54 7.65
C ILE A 71 0.01 3.99 7.32
N ALA A 72 -1.22 4.44 7.61
CA ALA A 72 -1.64 5.82 7.38
C ALA A 72 -0.81 6.81 8.21
N LEU A 73 -0.54 6.50 9.49
CA LEU A 73 0.33 7.30 10.36
C LEU A 73 1.76 7.36 9.81
N TRP A 74 2.37 6.20 9.56
CA TRP A 74 3.72 6.14 9.00
C TRP A 74 3.82 6.89 7.66
N SER A 75 2.81 6.75 6.79
CA SER A 75 2.82 7.43 5.50
C SER A 75 2.75 8.96 5.64
N ARG A 76 2.08 9.48 6.66
CA ARG A 76 2.09 10.92 6.96
C ARG A 76 3.45 11.38 7.46
N ASP A 77 4.08 10.60 8.34
CA ASP A 77 5.42 10.92 8.85
C ASP A 77 6.46 10.90 7.73
N ARG A 78 6.42 9.88 6.87
CA ARG A 78 7.23 9.76 5.66
C ARG A 78 7.07 11.00 4.76
N ALA A 79 5.83 11.43 4.52
CA ALA A 79 5.54 12.60 3.71
C ALA A 79 6.16 13.87 4.32
N ALA A 80 6.02 14.06 5.63
CA ALA A 80 6.62 15.20 6.35
C ALA A 80 8.16 15.19 6.30
N GLN A 81 8.79 14.02 6.37
CA GLN A 81 10.25 13.88 6.38
C GLN A 81 10.88 14.01 4.99
N THR A 82 10.18 13.58 3.94
CA THR A 82 10.75 13.47 2.59
C THR A 82 10.22 14.52 1.61
N GLY A 83 9.16 15.25 1.97
CA GLY A 83 8.44 16.15 1.07
C GLY A 83 7.58 15.44 0.02
N LYS A 84 7.50 14.10 0.06
CA LYS A 84 6.66 13.31 -0.84
C LYS A 84 5.19 13.35 -0.41
N LYS A 85 4.30 12.96 -1.32
CA LYS A 85 2.87 12.82 -1.01
C LYS A 85 2.64 11.66 -0.03
N VAL A 86 1.58 11.77 0.75
CA VAL A 86 1.02 10.65 1.50
C VAL A 86 0.62 9.56 0.51
N ILE A 87 0.87 8.31 0.86
CA ILE A 87 0.50 7.11 0.10
C ILE A 87 -0.96 6.79 0.44
N PRO A 88 -1.92 7.00 -0.47
CA PRO A 88 -3.31 6.62 -0.26
C PRO A 88 -3.50 5.11 -0.34
N VAL A 89 -4.51 4.62 0.36
CA VAL A 89 -5.13 3.32 0.05
C VAL A 89 -6.23 3.61 -0.97
N TYR A 90 -6.12 3.01 -2.16
CA TYR A 90 -7.10 3.21 -3.23
C TYR A 90 -8.25 2.20 -3.14
N PHE A 91 -7.90 0.94 -2.88
CA PHE A 91 -8.86 -0.17 -2.94
C PHE A 91 -8.72 -1.10 -1.73
N ILE A 92 -9.85 -1.71 -1.38
CA ILE A 92 -9.93 -2.79 -0.41
C ILE A 92 -10.64 -4.00 -0.99
N GLY A 93 -10.13 -5.20 -0.70
CA GLY A 93 -10.78 -6.47 -1.02
C GLY A 93 -11.51 -7.01 0.20
N VAL A 94 -12.83 -7.12 0.11
CA VAL A 94 -13.73 -7.57 1.20
C VAL A 94 -14.40 -8.92 0.89
N GLY A 95 -13.77 -9.73 0.05
CA GLY A 95 -14.25 -11.03 -0.37
C GLY A 95 -13.39 -11.62 -1.49
N GLU A 96 -13.89 -12.69 -2.11
CA GLU A 96 -13.16 -13.48 -3.11
C GLU A 96 -13.54 -13.16 -4.55
N LYS A 97 -14.65 -12.44 -4.78
CA LYS A 97 -15.16 -12.15 -6.11
C LYS A 97 -14.59 -10.83 -6.63
N LEU A 98 -14.70 -10.62 -7.95
CA LEU A 98 -14.20 -9.40 -8.59
C LEU A 98 -14.93 -8.16 -8.07
N GLU A 99 -16.24 -8.27 -7.84
CA GLU A 99 -17.08 -7.23 -7.25
C GLU A 99 -16.75 -6.89 -5.79
N ASP A 100 -15.94 -7.72 -5.12
CA ASP A 100 -15.53 -7.49 -3.73
C ASP A 100 -14.30 -6.58 -3.62
N LEU A 101 -13.74 -6.13 -4.76
CA LEU A 101 -12.74 -5.07 -4.79
C LEU A 101 -13.43 -3.70 -4.85
N GLN A 102 -13.41 -2.98 -3.73
CA GLN A 102 -14.12 -1.73 -3.55
C GLN A 102 -13.15 -0.56 -3.36
N THR A 103 -13.58 0.65 -3.68
CA THR A 103 -12.83 1.87 -3.36
C THR A 103 -12.72 2.05 -1.85
N PHE A 104 -11.57 2.47 -1.35
CA PHE A 104 -11.38 2.70 0.07
C PHE A 104 -12.00 4.02 0.53
N ASN A 105 -12.84 3.95 1.56
CA ASN A 105 -13.34 5.11 2.29
C ASN A 105 -12.93 5.01 3.76
N ALA A 106 -12.06 5.92 4.21
CA ALA A 106 -11.52 5.90 5.57
C ALA A 106 -12.61 6.08 6.65
N ARG A 107 -13.68 6.83 6.36
CA ARG A 107 -14.77 7.07 7.31
C ARG A 107 -15.65 5.84 7.46
N GLU A 108 -16.03 5.22 6.35
CA GLU A 108 -16.82 3.98 6.36
C GLU A 108 -16.02 2.85 7.03
N PHE A 109 -14.74 2.73 6.69
CA PHE A 109 -13.85 1.76 7.32
C PHE A 109 -13.72 1.96 8.84
N ALA A 110 -13.50 3.20 9.29
CA ALA A 110 -13.42 3.51 10.72
C ALA A 110 -14.75 3.24 11.44
N SER A 111 -15.89 3.53 10.79
CA SER A 111 -17.21 3.23 11.34
C SER A 111 -17.44 1.73 11.52
N ALA A 112 -17.10 0.92 10.51
CA ALA A 112 -17.24 -0.53 10.56
C ALA A 112 -16.29 -1.19 11.58
N LEU A 113 -15.16 -0.55 11.91
CA LEU A 113 -14.21 -1.06 12.89
C LEU A 113 -14.65 -0.81 14.35
N LEU A 114 -15.48 0.20 14.59
CA LEU A 114 -15.92 0.63 15.93
C LEU A 114 -17.34 0.19 16.29
N SER A 115 -18.09 -0.36 15.34
CA SER A 115 -19.42 -0.95 15.52
C SER A 115 -19.35 -2.40 15.98
#